data_AF-A0A7E5VTT9-F1
#
_entry.id   AF-A0A7E5VTT9-F1
#
_cell.length_a   1.000
_cell.length_b   1.000
_cell.length_c   1.000
_cell.angle_alpha   90.00
_cell.angle_beta   90.00
_cell.angle_gamma   90.00
#
_symmetry.space_group_name_H-M   'P 1'
#
loop_
_entity.id
_entity.type
_entity.pdbx_description
1 polymer ?
#
loop_
_entity_poly.entity_id
_entity_poly.type
_entity_poly.pdbx_seq_one_letter_code
_entity_poly.pdbx_strand_id
1 'polypeptide(L)'
;MPYVMVMGSLSAPHLSKDEGATVYGLKNDERASLLRELNTSFGMQVAVSSEQDRTVRVTQKGLTLVVVNRLHALFGYDVVSHAMAMTNANRELVSFTMYKKTSSGHNTGHSTSSQSHGHSHGHGHSHSGSHKGHSSVVTL
;
A
#
# COMPACT_ATOMS: atom_id res chain seq x y z
N MET A 1 15.64 -2.30 3.40
CA MET A 1 15.31 -1.23 4.35
C MET A 1 13.83 -1.33 4.68
N PRO A 2 13.37 -0.91 5.87
CA PRO A 2 11.95 -1.01 6.21
C PRO A 2 11.13 0.11 5.57
N TYR A 3 11.77 1.18 5.09
CA TYR A 3 11.10 2.27 4.37
C TYR A 3 11.43 2.24 2.88
N VAL A 4 10.44 2.63 2.07
CA VAL A 4 10.56 2.93 0.65
C VAL A 4 9.87 4.24 0.35
N MET A 5 10.27 4.89 -0.73
CA MET A 5 9.62 6.12 -1.19
C MET A 5 9.20 5.96 -2.65
N VAL A 6 7.96 6.32 -2.96
CA VAL A 6 7.46 6.43 -4.33
C VAL A 6 7.26 7.90 -4.64
N MET A 7 7.97 8.43 -5.63
CA MET A 7 7.82 9.82 -6.10
C MET A 7 7.30 9.82 -7.52
N GLY A 8 6.27 10.61 -7.82
CA GLY A 8 5.69 10.68 -9.16
C GLY A 8 4.71 11.84 -9.28
N SER A 9 3.82 11.78 -10.27
CA SER A 9 2.70 12.72 -10.40
C SER A 9 1.35 12.00 -10.32
N LEU A 10 0.29 12.73 -9.94
CA LEU A 10 -1.10 12.24 -9.96
C LEU A 10 -1.86 12.71 -11.21
N SER A 11 -1.63 13.96 -11.63
CA SER A 11 -2.19 14.51 -12.86
C SER A 11 -1.18 14.45 -14.03
N ALA A 12 -1.72 14.45 -15.24
CA ALA A 12 -0.94 14.40 -16.47
C ALA A 12 -1.38 15.40 -17.57
N PRO A 13 -1.60 16.71 -17.33
CA PRO A 13 -1.98 17.60 -18.42
C PRO A 13 -0.79 18.02 -19.30
N HIS A 14 0.42 18.22 -18.75
CA HIS A 14 1.49 18.96 -19.46
C HIS A 14 2.94 18.44 -19.30
N LEU A 15 3.14 17.19 -18.85
CA LEU A 15 4.48 16.62 -18.64
C LEU A 15 5.00 15.84 -19.87
N SER A 16 6.31 15.73 -20.03
CA SER A 16 6.96 14.92 -21.09
C SER A 16 6.55 13.45 -21.01
N LYS A 17 6.72 12.69 -22.09
CA LYS A 17 6.26 11.29 -22.21
C LYS A 17 6.92 10.30 -21.23
N ASP A 18 7.85 10.74 -20.39
CA ASP A 18 8.86 9.87 -19.76
C ASP A 18 8.89 9.90 -18.21
N GLU A 19 7.94 10.57 -17.54
CA GLU A 19 7.94 10.68 -16.07
C GLU A 19 6.62 10.15 -15.48
N GLY A 20 6.62 8.85 -15.11
CA GLY A 20 5.52 8.22 -14.38
C GLY A 20 5.74 8.27 -12.86
N ALA A 21 6.60 7.39 -12.36
CA ALA A 21 6.97 7.32 -10.95
C ALA A 21 8.38 6.76 -10.78
N THR A 22 9.05 7.08 -9.68
CA THR A 22 10.32 6.49 -9.28
C THR A 22 10.19 5.91 -7.89
N VAL A 23 10.63 4.68 -7.71
CA VAL A 23 10.64 3.97 -6.43
C VAL A 23 12.06 3.88 -5.90
N TYR A 24 12.23 4.28 -4.64
CA TYR A 24 13.50 4.32 -3.93
C TYR A 24 13.46 3.37 -2.71
N GLY A 25 14.61 2.81 -2.36
CA GLY A 25 14.80 2.07 -1.09
C GLY A 25 14.44 0.59 -1.11
N LEU A 26 13.98 0.06 -2.25
CA LEU A 26 13.69 -1.38 -2.42
C LEU A 26 14.98 -2.22 -2.40
N LYS A 27 14.88 -3.43 -1.84
CA LYS A 27 15.94 -4.44 -1.94
C LYS A 27 16.05 -4.96 -3.39
N ASN A 28 17.19 -5.55 -3.75
CA ASN A 28 17.42 -6.07 -5.11
C ASN A 28 16.32 -7.04 -5.58
N ASP A 29 15.95 -8.02 -4.74
CA ASP A 29 14.93 -9.02 -5.10
C ASP A 29 13.53 -8.41 -5.23
N GLU A 30 13.21 -7.43 -4.38
CA GLU A 30 11.93 -6.69 -4.43
C GLU A 30 11.87 -5.80 -5.68
N ARG A 31 13.00 -5.16 -6.07
CA ARG A 31 13.09 -4.41 -7.34
C ARG A 31 12.86 -5.31 -8.53
N ALA A 32 13.54 -6.46 -8.60
CA ALA A 32 13.39 -7.41 -9.70
C ALA A 32 11.95 -7.94 -9.79
N SER A 33 11.34 -8.24 -8.64
CA SER A 33 9.96 -8.71 -8.56
C SER A 33 8.95 -7.64 -9.02
N LEU A 34 9.12 -6.39 -8.57
CA LEU A 34 8.27 -5.27 -8.99
C LEU A 34 8.40 -5.00 -10.49
N LEU A 35 9.63 -5.00 -11.00
CA LEU A 35 9.92 -4.79 -12.42
C LEU A 35 9.21 -5.83 -13.29
N ARG A 36 9.30 -7.11 -12.89
CA ARG A 36 8.63 -8.21 -13.58
C ARG A 36 7.12 -8.06 -13.50
N GLU A 37 6.56 -7.84 -12.30
CA GLU A 37 5.11 -7.70 -12.12
C GLU A 37 4.54 -6.58 -13.00
N LEU A 38 5.16 -5.40 -13.01
CA LEU A 38 4.68 -4.28 -13.80
C LEU A 38 4.76 -4.59 -15.29
N ASN A 39 5.92 -5.02 -15.79
CA ASN A 39 6.06 -5.27 -17.23
C ASN A 39 5.19 -6.44 -17.73
N THR A 40 4.97 -7.46 -16.90
CA THR A 40 4.06 -8.57 -17.24
C THR A 40 2.59 -8.16 -17.16
N SER A 41 2.18 -7.43 -16.12
CA SER A 41 0.78 -7.00 -15.94
C SER A 41 0.29 -6.08 -17.06
N PHE A 42 1.18 -5.22 -17.57
CA PHE A 42 0.86 -4.29 -18.64
C PHE A 42 1.14 -4.85 -20.05
N GLY A 43 1.76 -6.03 -20.16
CA GLY A 43 2.11 -6.65 -21.45
C GLY A 43 3.13 -5.85 -22.27
N MET A 44 3.78 -4.85 -21.67
CA MET A 44 4.77 -3.97 -22.30
C MET A 44 5.76 -3.46 -21.26
N GLN A 45 6.90 -2.93 -21.72
CA GLN A 45 7.91 -2.35 -20.82
C GLN A 45 7.45 -0.98 -20.31
N VAL A 46 6.90 -0.96 -19.10
CA VAL A 46 6.46 0.26 -18.38
C VAL A 46 7.38 0.65 -17.24
N ALA A 47 8.27 -0.26 -16.83
CA ALA A 47 9.21 -0.06 -15.73
C ALA A 47 10.61 -0.53 -16.13
N VAL A 48 11.62 0.16 -15.58
CA VAL A 48 13.06 -0.11 -15.74
C VAL A 48 13.78 0.06 -14.40
N SER A 49 14.71 -0.84 -14.08
CA SER A 49 15.58 -0.73 -12.90
C SER A 49 16.83 0.10 -13.26
N SER A 50 17.23 1.02 -12.39
CA SER A 50 18.55 1.65 -12.40
C SER A 50 19.40 1.02 -11.30
N GLU A 51 20.43 0.26 -11.67
CA GLU A 51 21.33 -0.36 -10.71
C GLU A 51 22.24 0.66 -10.02
N GLN A 52 22.62 1.72 -10.74
CA GLN A 52 23.44 2.81 -10.21
C GLN A 52 22.72 3.55 -9.08
N ASP A 53 21.44 3.88 -9.29
CA ASP A 53 20.64 4.64 -8.31
C ASP A 53 19.87 3.73 -7.34
N ARG A 54 19.87 2.42 -7.59
CA ARG A 54 19.05 1.41 -6.88
C ARG A 54 17.56 1.78 -6.89
N THR A 55 17.07 2.27 -8.02
CA THR A 55 15.68 2.70 -8.20
C THR A 55 14.93 1.87 -9.22
N VAL A 56 13.60 1.89 -9.16
CA VAL A 56 12.73 1.45 -10.25
C VAL A 56 12.03 2.66 -10.82
N ARG A 57 12.26 2.97 -12.10
CA ARG A 57 11.62 4.05 -12.83
C ARG A 57 10.47 3.51 -13.67
N VAL A 58 9.30 4.09 -13.50
CA VAL A 58 8.07 3.80 -14.25
C VAL A 58 7.88 4.92 -15.25
N THR A 59 7.83 4.57 -16.53
CA THR A 59 7.80 5.50 -17.66
C THR A 59 6.39 5.96 -17.99
N GLN A 60 5.38 5.16 -17.64
CA GLN A 60 3.98 5.48 -17.92
C GLN A 60 3.35 6.37 -16.85
N LYS A 61 2.76 7.48 -17.29
CA LYS A 61 2.07 8.45 -16.45
C LYS A 61 0.84 7.87 -15.76
N GLY A 62 0.46 8.46 -14.63
CA GLY A 62 -0.74 8.06 -13.87
C GLY A 62 -0.61 6.72 -13.15
N LEU A 63 0.55 6.06 -13.24
CA LEU A 63 0.79 4.79 -12.56
C LEU A 63 1.29 4.94 -11.13
N THR A 64 1.51 6.16 -10.62
CA THR A 64 2.02 6.39 -9.25
C THR A 64 1.21 5.64 -8.20
N LEU A 65 -0.13 5.75 -8.23
CA LEU A 65 -1.00 5.03 -7.30
C LEU A 65 -1.04 3.53 -7.56
N VAL A 66 -0.90 3.10 -8.82
CA VAL A 66 -0.79 1.67 -9.17
C VAL A 66 0.47 1.09 -8.53
N VAL A 67 1.60 1.79 -8.62
CA VAL A 67 2.87 1.36 -8.02
C VAL A 67 2.75 1.26 -6.49
N VAL A 68 2.16 2.27 -5.84
CA VAL A 68 1.89 2.24 -4.39
C VAL A 68 1.05 1.02 -4.02
N ASN A 69 -0.04 0.76 -4.74
CA ASN A 69 -0.91 -0.40 -4.50
C ASN A 69 -0.18 -1.73 -4.74
N ARG A 70 0.68 -1.82 -5.76
CA ARG A 70 1.47 -3.03 -6.04
C ARG A 70 2.53 -3.28 -4.97
N LEU A 71 3.17 -2.25 -4.44
CA LEU A 71 4.12 -2.38 -3.33
C LEU A 71 3.44 -2.90 -2.06
N HIS A 72 2.22 -2.43 -1.78
CA HIS A 72 1.40 -2.97 -0.70
C HIS A 72 1.06 -4.44 -0.94
N ALA A 73 0.49 -4.79 -2.09
CA ALA A 73 0.04 -6.14 -2.39
C ALA A 73 1.17 -7.18 -2.48
N LEU A 74 2.31 -6.83 -3.09
CA LEU A 74 3.42 -7.78 -3.30
C LEU A 74 4.27 -7.96 -2.05
N PHE A 75 4.49 -6.90 -1.29
CA PHE A 75 5.55 -6.87 -0.28
C PHE A 75 5.07 -6.43 1.11
N GLY A 76 3.81 -6.01 1.26
CA GLY A 76 3.25 -5.55 2.53
C GLY A 76 3.79 -4.19 2.98
N TYR A 77 4.07 -3.27 2.06
CA TYR A 77 4.38 -1.89 2.41
C TYR A 77 3.08 -1.10 2.65
N ASP A 78 3.00 -0.40 3.77
CA ASP A 78 1.89 0.50 4.10
C ASP A 78 2.30 1.95 3.96
N VAL A 79 1.43 2.81 3.42
CA VAL A 79 1.68 4.25 3.35
C VAL A 79 1.66 4.82 4.76
N VAL A 80 2.76 5.45 5.18
CA VAL A 80 2.88 6.10 6.50
C VAL A 80 2.83 7.62 6.41
N SER A 81 3.23 8.18 5.27
CA SER A 81 3.11 9.61 5.01
C SER A 81 3.09 9.89 3.51
N HIS A 82 2.55 11.06 3.15
CA HIS A 82 2.63 11.59 1.80
C HIS A 82 2.95 13.08 1.85
N ALA A 83 3.63 13.57 0.83
CA ALA A 83 3.86 14.99 0.61
C ALA A 83 3.50 15.35 -0.82
N MET A 84 2.92 16.53 -1.01
CA MET A 84 2.61 17.07 -2.33
C MET A 84 3.35 18.39 -2.50
N ALA A 85 3.91 18.59 -3.69
CA ALA A 85 4.61 19.80 -4.06
C ALA A 85 4.21 20.23 -5.47
N MET A 86 4.06 21.53 -5.66
CA MET A 86 3.96 22.14 -6.98
C MET A 86 5.32 22.69 -7.35
N THR A 87 5.84 22.30 -8.51
CA THR A 87 7.09 22.87 -9.03
C THR A 87 6.83 24.18 -9.77
N ASN A 88 7.89 24.98 -9.99
CA ASN A 88 7.83 26.21 -10.78
C ASN A 88 7.35 26.01 -12.23
N ALA A 89 7.36 24.77 -12.74
CA ALA A 89 6.84 24.40 -14.04
C ALA A 89 5.35 23.96 -13.99
N ASN A 90 4.63 24.28 -12.91
CA ASN A 90 3.26 23.84 -12.64
C ASN A 90 3.09 22.31 -12.71
N ARG A 91 4.14 21.56 -12.35
CA ARG A 91 4.09 20.11 -12.24
C ARG A 91 3.73 19.73 -10.81
N GLU A 92 2.66 18.98 -10.66
CA GLU A 92 2.29 18.32 -9.42
C GLU A 92 3.22 17.13 -9.19
N LEU A 93 3.97 17.19 -8.09
CA LEU A 93 4.76 16.07 -7.59
C LEU A 93 4.11 15.57 -6.30
N VAL A 94 4.01 14.25 -6.20
CA VAL A 94 3.62 13.55 -4.98
C VAL A 94 4.72 12.61 -4.58
N SER A 95 4.99 12.52 -3.29
CA SER A 95 5.80 11.46 -2.70
C SER A 95 4.99 10.70 -1.66
N PHE A 96 5.09 9.38 -1.68
CA PHE A 96 4.56 8.48 -0.66
C PHE A 96 5.74 7.82 0.03
N THR A 97 5.83 8.00 1.34
CA THR A 97 6.72 7.20 2.17
C THR A 97 5.93 5.99 2.64
N MET A 98 6.45 4.80 2.37
CA MET A 98 5.82 3.55 2.78
C MET A 98 6.75 2.77 3.70
N TYR A 99 6.17 2.05 4.65
CA TYR A 99 6.88 1.25 5.65
C TYR A 99 6.42 -0.19 5.59
N LYS A 100 7.38 -1.13 5.63
CA LYS A 100 7.11 -2.56 5.78
C LYS A 100 7.41 -2.95 7.21
N LYS A 101 6.36 -3.34 7.92
CA LYS A 101 6.50 -3.89 9.26
C LYS A 101 7.26 -5.22 9.15
N THR A 102 8.51 -5.24 9.60
CA THR A 102 9.24 -6.51 9.73
C THR A 102 8.59 -7.29 10.86
N SER A 103 7.97 -8.42 10.54
CA SER A 103 7.54 -9.40 11.53
C SER A 103 8.78 -9.99 12.20
N SER A 104 9.25 -9.36 13.27
CA SER A 104 10.18 -9.99 14.19
C SER A 104 9.46 -11.12 14.92
N GLY A 105 9.59 -12.35 14.42
CA GLY A 105 9.50 -13.59 15.19
C GLY A 105 8.11 -14.12 15.59
N HIS A 106 7.59 -15.09 14.82
CA HIS A 106 6.84 -16.24 15.36
C HIS A 106 6.99 -17.47 14.44
N ASN A 107 8.23 -17.98 14.36
CA ASN A 107 8.52 -19.34 13.94
C ASN A 107 8.98 -20.12 15.19
N THR A 108 8.03 -20.62 15.99
CA THR A 108 8.19 -21.79 16.88
C THR A 108 6.78 -22.20 17.30
N GLY A 109 6.32 -23.38 16.85
CA GLY A 109 5.00 -23.88 17.23
C GLY A 109 4.46 -24.94 16.29
N HIS A 110 5.19 -26.02 16.11
CA HIS A 110 4.66 -27.26 15.55
C HIS A 110 3.60 -27.78 16.52
N SER A 111 2.31 -27.73 16.18
CA SER A 111 1.26 -28.46 16.89
C SER A 111 0.12 -28.78 15.91
N THR A 112 0.20 -30.00 15.43
CA THR A 112 -0.89 -30.82 14.92
C THR A 112 -2.14 -30.73 15.80
N SER A 113 -3.31 -30.46 15.22
CA SER A 113 -4.51 -31.31 15.29
C SER A 113 -5.79 -30.51 15.01
N SER A 114 -6.42 -30.87 13.89
CA SER A 114 -7.86 -30.80 13.66
C SER A 114 -8.69 -31.22 14.89
N GLN A 115 -9.70 -30.44 15.27
CA GLN A 115 -10.92 -31.00 15.88
C GLN A 115 -12.11 -30.03 15.79
N SER A 116 -13.11 -30.50 15.06
CA SER A 116 -14.52 -30.08 15.02
C SER A 116 -15.32 -30.72 16.16
N HIS A 117 -16.53 -30.19 16.41
CA HIS A 117 -17.57 -30.54 17.42
C HIS A 117 -17.44 -29.78 18.75
N GLY A 118 -18.43 -29.05 19.28
CA GLY A 118 -19.87 -28.98 19.08
C GLY A 118 -20.57 -29.46 20.35
N HIS A 119 -21.09 -28.56 21.21
CA HIS A 119 -22.10 -28.88 22.24
C HIS A 119 -22.90 -27.63 22.68
N SER A 120 -24.21 -27.84 22.77
CA SER A 120 -25.30 -26.96 23.19
C SER A 120 -25.77 -27.27 24.63
N HIS A 121 -26.65 -26.40 25.16
CA HIS A 121 -27.34 -26.34 26.48
C HIS A 121 -26.80 -25.20 27.38
N GLY A 122 -27.58 -24.34 28.04
CA GLY A 122 -29.02 -24.17 28.20
C GLY A 122 -29.30 -23.28 29.44
N HIS A 123 -30.27 -22.36 29.33
CA HIS A 123 -31.07 -21.65 30.35
C HIS A 123 -30.46 -20.71 31.43
N GLY A 124 -30.99 -19.47 31.45
CA GLY A 124 -31.00 -18.53 32.58
C GLY A 124 -31.78 -17.23 32.28
N HIS A 125 -33.07 -17.18 32.67
CA HIS A 125 -33.96 -16.01 32.79
C HIS A 125 -33.39 -14.97 33.81
N SER A 126 -33.69 -13.66 33.92
CA SER A 126 -34.62 -12.68 33.31
C SER A 126 -34.45 -11.32 34.04
N HIS A 127 -34.89 -10.21 33.40
CA HIS A 127 -35.27 -8.87 33.95
C HIS A 127 -34.13 -7.93 34.44
N SER A 128 -34.12 -6.59 34.29
CA SER A 128 -35.08 -5.55 33.88
C SER A 128 -34.33 -4.22 33.59
N GLY A 129 -35.01 -3.27 32.91
CA GLY A 129 -34.63 -1.84 32.79
C GLY A 129 -34.52 -1.37 31.34
N SER A 130 -35.59 -1.09 30.59
CA SER A 130 -36.58 0.01 30.70
C SER A 130 -36.00 1.42 30.48
N HIS A 131 -36.12 1.90 29.22
CA HIS A 131 -36.38 3.29 28.75
C HIS A 131 -35.33 4.38 29.09
N LYS A 132 -35.06 5.44 28.32
CA LYS A 132 -35.61 6.12 27.13
C LYS A 132 -34.59 7.25 26.81
N GLY A 133 -34.47 7.69 25.55
CA GLY A 133 -33.89 9.03 25.28
C GLY A 133 -33.38 9.28 23.86
N HIS A 134 -34.27 9.74 22.97
CA HIS A 134 -33.96 10.55 21.76
C HIS A 134 -33.23 11.86 22.19
N SER A 135 -32.51 12.64 21.38
CA SER A 135 -32.73 13.20 20.03
C SER A 135 -31.40 13.82 19.53
N SER A 136 -30.97 13.68 18.26
CA SER A 136 -31.25 14.53 17.08
C SER A 136 -30.76 16.00 17.12
N VAL A 137 -29.82 16.28 16.19
CA VAL A 137 -29.68 17.46 15.29
C VAL A 137 -29.00 18.78 15.76
N VAL A 138 -27.92 19.07 15.01
CA VAL A 138 -27.36 20.33 14.41
C VAL A 138 -28.13 21.64 14.67
N THR A 139 -27.49 22.81 14.86
CA THR A 139 -27.14 23.92 13.91
C THR A 139 -26.71 25.11 14.81
N LEU A 140 -25.88 26.13 14.49
CA LEU A 140 -25.51 26.90 13.29
C LEU A 140 -24.03 27.31 13.37
#